data_AF-A0A6J2A3W8-F1
#
_entry.id   AF-A0A6J2A3W8-F1
#
_cell.length_a   1.000
_cell.length_b   1.000
_cell.length_c   1.000
_cell.angle_alpha   90.00
_cell.angle_beta   90.00
_cell.angle_gamma   90.00
#
_symmetry.space_group_name_H-M   'P 1'
#
loop_
_entity.id
_entity.type
_entity.pdbx_description
1 polymer ?
#
loop_
_entity_poly.entity_id
_entity_poly.type
_entity_poly.pdbx_seq_one_letter_code
_entity_poly.pdbx_strand_id
1 'polypeptide(L)'
;MVRINEMGQGTSTGLVQSGGASWAPAAGQRHPGPCQNFEQVTESSCHSLKMLSLKLPRLFRIDQVPQVFHEQGILFGYRHPQSSATACVLSLFQMTNETLNIWTHLLPFWFFTWRFVTALYMTDIWNDSYSWPLFVYMGTSCVYPLVSSCAHTFNSMSKNARHICYFLDYGAVNLFSLGSAIAYSAYSIPNVMVNTTFHDYYVPLAVLNTIISTGLSCYSRFLEIQKPGLCKMLRVLAFAYPYTWDSLPIFYRLFLLSGDGAQNEAALYHQKHTAMTLLASFFYSAHLPERLAPGRFDYIGHSHQLFHVCVILATHLQMEAIVLDKTLRREWLLANSRPLSFPQIAGAVLLCLIFSLSNIIYFSAALYRIPEPELHKKET
;
A
#
# COMPACT_ATOMS: atom_id res chain seq x y z
N MET A 1 5.42 -30.60 -40.30
CA MET A 1 5.12 -31.33 -41.55
C MET A 1 5.04 -32.82 -41.25
N VAL A 2 3.91 -33.31 -40.68
CA VAL A 2 3.48 -34.72 -40.70
C VAL A 2 1.95 -34.74 -40.53
N ARG A 3 1.26 -34.99 -41.66
CA ARG A 3 -0.02 -35.70 -41.92
C ARG A 3 -0.80 -36.22 -40.70
N ILE A 4 -2.08 -35.92 -40.44
CA ILE A 4 -3.36 -36.16 -41.15
C ILE A 4 -3.60 -37.61 -41.61
N ASN A 5 -4.59 -38.26 -40.98
CA ASN A 5 -5.68 -39.09 -41.52
C ASN A 5 -6.73 -39.24 -40.38
N GLU A 6 -7.99 -38.80 -40.49
CA GLU A 6 -9.13 -39.40 -41.25
C GLU A 6 -9.35 -40.88 -40.88
N MET A 7 -10.55 -41.44 -40.65
CA MET A 7 -11.93 -41.10 -40.98
C MET A 7 -12.85 -42.15 -40.29
N GLY A 8 -14.17 -41.90 -40.23
CA GLY A 8 -15.22 -42.92 -40.01
C GLY A 8 -16.35 -42.42 -39.11
N GLN A 9 -17.37 -41.69 -39.59
CA GLN A 9 -18.54 -42.06 -40.41
C GLN A 9 -19.50 -43.10 -39.80
N GLY A 10 -20.80 -42.74 -39.81
CA GLY A 10 -21.98 -43.55 -39.51
C GLY A 10 -23.08 -42.75 -38.79
N THR A 11 -23.91 -41.89 -39.41
CA THR A 11 -25.21 -42.16 -40.12
C THR A 11 -26.09 -43.24 -39.45
N SER A 12 -27.41 -43.12 -39.20
CA SER A 12 -28.45 -42.17 -39.60
C SER A 12 -29.79 -42.49 -38.88
N THR A 13 -30.74 -41.54 -38.96
CA THR A 13 -32.21 -41.71 -39.19
C THR A 13 -33.16 -42.28 -38.12
N GLY A 14 -34.25 -41.55 -37.89
CA GLY A 14 -35.51 -42.06 -37.32
C GLY A 14 -36.52 -40.96 -36.97
N LEU A 15 -37.35 -40.56 -37.95
CA LEU A 15 -38.52 -39.68 -37.83
C LEU A 15 -39.78 -40.50 -37.45
N VAL A 16 -40.80 -39.81 -36.88
CA VAL A 16 -42.27 -39.92 -37.09
C VAL A 16 -43.12 -39.90 -35.78
N GLN A 17 -43.93 -38.82 -35.65
CA GLN A 17 -45.36 -38.64 -35.24
C GLN A 17 -46.07 -39.70 -34.33
N SER A 18 -47.11 -39.47 -33.51
CA SER A 18 -48.10 -38.39 -33.25
C SER A 18 -49.04 -38.84 -32.09
N GLY A 19 -49.82 -37.90 -31.53
CA GLY A 19 -51.02 -38.13 -30.70
C GLY A 19 -50.95 -37.39 -29.35
N GLY A 20 -51.84 -36.51 -28.91
CA GLY A 20 -53.21 -36.17 -29.30
C GLY A 20 -54.13 -36.31 -28.08
N ALA A 21 -54.51 -35.21 -27.41
CA ALA A 21 -55.76 -35.08 -26.65
C ALA A 21 -55.95 -33.63 -26.09
N SER A 22 -56.93 -32.95 -26.67
CA SER A 22 -57.61 -31.73 -26.22
C SER A 22 -58.52 -31.99 -25.02
N TRP A 23 -58.83 -30.99 -24.17
CA TRP A 23 -60.19 -30.73 -23.63
C TRP A 23 -60.29 -29.31 -23.02
N ALA A 24 -61.30 -28.57 -23.45
CA ALA A 24 -61.92 -27.35 -22.88
C ALA A 24 -63.35 -27.28 -23.46
N PRO A 25 -64.29 -26.41 -23.02
CA PRO A 25 -64.52 -25.69 -21.76
C PRO A 25 -65.97 -25.89 -21.24
N ALA A 26 -66.36 -25.25 -20.12
CA ALA A 26 -67.78 -24.98 -19.83
C ALA A 26 -67.97 -23.66 -19.07
N ALA A 27 -68.88 -22.83 -19.58
CA ALA A 27 -69.27 -21.53 -19.07
C ALA A 27 -70.55 -21.63 -18.23
N GLY A 28 -70.71 -20.75 -17.23
CA GLY A 28 -71.94 -20.53 -16.47
C GLY A 28 -72.03 -19.09 -15.98
N GLN A 29 -73.17 -18.43 -16.20
CA GLN A 29 -73.43 -16.99 -16.08
C GLN A 29 -73.84 -16.51 -14.66
N ARG A 30 -73.43 -15.26 -14.34
CA ARG A 30 -73.97 -14.12 -13.52
C ARG A 30 -75.30 -14.30 -12.72
N HIS A 31 -75.63 -13.68 -11.57
CA HIS A 31 -75.52 -12.31 -10.94
C HIS A 31 -76.09 -12.39 -9.46
N PRO A 32 -76.29 -11.32 -8.63
CA PRO A 32 -75.34 -10.52 -7.81
C PRO A 32 -75.72 -10.30 -6.29
N GLY A 33 -74.78 -9.78 -5.48
CA GLY A 33 -75.03 -8.98 -4.25
C GLY A 33 -74.53 -9.53 -2.90
N PRO A 34 -74.41 -8.72 -1.83
CA PRO A 34 -73.96 -7.33 -1.72
C PRO A 34 -72.64 -7.18 -0.90
N CYS A 35 -71.98 -6.03 -1.06
CA CYS A 35 -70.81 -5.57 -0.32
C CYS A 35 -71.00 -5.59 1.21
N GLN A 36 -70.05 -6.15 1.96
CA GLN A 36 -69.72 -5.70 3.33
C GLN A 36 -68.22 -5.87 3.62
N ASN A 37 -67.55 -4.72 3.72
CA ASN A 37 -66.38 -4.36 4.54
C ASN A 37 -65.38 -5.47 4.95
N PHE A 38 -64.27 -5.56 4.22
CA PHE A 38 -63.01 -6.15 4.71
C PHE A 38 -61.80 -5.29 4.27
N GLU A 39 -61.87 -3.99 4.50
CA GLU A 39 -60.75 -3.06 4.36
C GLU A 39 -60.55 -2.31 5.69
N GLN A 40 -60.06 -3.00 6.72
CA GLN A 40 -59.53 -2.30 7.90
C GLN A 40 -58.68 -3.13 8.88
N VAL A 41 -57.93 -4.15 8.45
CA VAL A 41 -56.92 -4.77 9.33
C VAL A 41 -55.70 -5.31 8.55
N THR A 42 -55.06 -4.50 7.71
CA THR A 42 -53.73 -4.86 7.15
C THR A 42 -52.81 -3.65 6.91
N GLU A 43 -52.95 -2.56 7.67
CA GLU A 43 -52.09 -1.37 7.50
C GLU A 43 -51.27 -0.94 8.74
N SER A 44 -51.32 -1.67 9.87
CA SER A 44 -50.60 -1.26 11.09
C SER A 44 -49.37 -2.11 11.46
N SER A 45 -48.78 -2.88 10.53
CA SER A 45 -47.56 -3.66 10.84
C SER A 45 -46.48 -3.64 9.76
N CYS A 46 -46.54 -2.72 8.80
CA CYS A 46 -45.43 -2.44 7.88
C CYS A 46 -44.68 -1.14 8.25
N HIS A 47 -44.69 -0.75 9.53
CA HIS A 47 -43.83 0.27 10.09
C HIS A 47 -42.89 -0.38 11.10
N SER A 48 -41.73 -0.85 10.64
CA SER A 48 -40.47 -0.98 11.38
C SER A 48 -39.61 -2.16 10.92
N LEU A 49 -39.38 -2.26 9.60
CA LEU A 49 -38.11 -2.75 9.09
C LEU A 49 -37.61 -1.73 8.07
N LYS A 50 -37.27 -0.52 8.56
CA LYS A 50 -36.18 0.23 7.93
C LYS A 50 -34.94 -0.63 8.12
N MET A 51 -34.73 -1.61 7.23
CA MET A 51 -33.40 -2.14 7.03
C MET A 51 -32.52 -0.90 6.85
N LEU A 52 -31.51 -0.79 7.70
CA LEU A 52 -30.48 0.23 7.63
C LEU A 52 -29.72 -0.01 6.32
N SER A 53 -30.33 0.32 5.19
CA SER A 53 -29.68 0.38 3.90
C SER A 53 -28.75 1.57 4.01
N LEU A 54 -27.54 1.33 4.52
CA LEU A 54 -26.43 2.25 4.35
C LEU A 54 -26.34 2.54 2.86
N LYS A 55 -26.88 3.68 2.42
CA LYS A 55 -26.72 4.16 1.05
C LYS A 55 -25.25 4.52 0.92
N LEU A 56 -24.47 3.58 0.42
CA LEU A 56 -23.07 3.81 0.12
C LEU A 56 -22.97 4.96 -0.89
N PRO A 57 -22.02 5.90 -0.73
CA PRO A 57 -21.87 7.02 -1.64
C PRO A 57 -21.72 6.57 -3.10
N ARG A 58 -22.30 7.35 -4.02
CA ARG A 58 -22.11 7.12 -5.46
C ARG A 58 -20.63 7.23 -5.83
N LEU A 59 -20.17 6.33 -6.71
CA LEU A 59 -18.83 6.38 -7.30
C LEU A 59 -18.84 7.10 -8.65
N PHE A 60 -17.68 7.65 -9.00
CA PHE A 60 -17.49 8.54 -10.13
C PHE A 60 -16.55 7.92 -11.18
N ARG A 61 -16.72 8.38 -12.41
CA ARG A 61 -15.79 8.16 -13.52
C ARG A 61 -14.68 9.21 -13.50
N ILE A 62 -13.56 8.91 -14.15
CA ILE A 62 -12.41 9.80 -14.26
C ILE A 62 -12.79 11.19 -14.83
N ASP A 63 -13.70 11.26 -15.80
CA ASP A 63 -14.17 12.52 -16.40
C ASP A 63 -15.05 13.36 -15.48
N GLN A 64 -15.50 12.80 -14.35
CA GLN A 64 -16.35 13.46 -13.37
C GLN A 64 -15.58 13.98 -12.16
N VAL A 65 -14.28 13.72 -12.07
CA VAL A 65 -13.42 14.18 -10.97
C VAL A 65 -12.31 15.10 -11.48
N PRO A 66 -11.84 16.08 -10.68
CA PRO A 66 -10.76 16.97 -11.10
C PRO A 66 -9.46 16.21 -11.41
N GLN A 67 -8.66 16.75 -12.33
CA GLN A 67 -7.42 16.12 -12.82
C GLN A 67 -6.44 15.71 -11.71
N VAL A 68 -6.37 16.45 -10.60
CA VAL A 68 -5.50 16.13 -9.46
C VAL A 68 -5.82 14.77 -8.80
N PHE A 69 -7.02 14.23 -9.04
CA PHE A 69 -7.45 12.93 -8.54
C PHE A 69 -7.24 11.79 -9.53
N HIS A 70 -6.87 12.08 -10.78
CA HIS A 70 -6.77 11.08 -11.84
C HIS A 70 -5.60 10.14 -11.60
N GLU A 71 -5.85 8.84 -11.76
CA GLU A 71 -4.84 7.79 -11.77
C GLU A 71 -4.67 7.24 -13.18
N GLN A 72 -3.43 6.98 -13.59
CA GLN A 72 -3.14 6.49 -14.95
C GLN A 72 -3.78 5.12 -15.18
N GLY A 73 -4.60 4.99 -16.22
CA GLY A 73 -5.23 3.72 -16.60
C GLY A 73 -6.49 3.35 -15.81
N ILE A 74 -6.89 4.16 -14.82
CA ILE A 74 -8.06 3.93 -13.96
C ILE A 74 -9.24 4.81 -14.39
N LEU A 75 -10.35 4.23 -14.81
CA LEU A 75 -11.47 4.97 -15.41
C LEU A 75 -12.69 5.10 -14.48
N PHE A 76 -12.89 4.17 -13.55
CA PHE A 76 -14.04 4.05 -12.66
C PHE A 76 -13.61 3.89 -11.19
N GLY A 77 -14.58 4.03 -10.27
CA GLY A 77 -14.38 3.70 -8.86
C GLY A 77 -13.95 4.86 -7.96
N TYR A 78 -13.86 6.08 -8.50
CA TYR A 78 -13.46 7.27 -7.76
C TYR A 78 -14.50 7.69 -6.72
N ARG A 79 -14.02 8.09 -5.54
CA ARG A 79 -14.85 8.70 -4.48
C ARG A 79 -15.07 10.19 -4.75
N HIS A 80 -16.09 10.77 -4.13
CA HIS A 80 -16.37 12.20 -4.30
C HIS A 80 -15.17 13.04 -3.80
N PRO A 81 -14.65 14.03 -4.58
CA PRO A 81 -13.49 14.86 -4.23
C PRO A 81 -13.61 15.74 -2.97
N GLN A 82 -14.78 15.75 -2.34
CA GLN A 82 -15.11 16.46 -1.11
C GLN A 82 -15.81 15.53 -0.12
N SER A 83 -15.33 14.28 -0.02
CA SER A 83 -15.92 13.30 0.89
C SER A 83 -15.72 13.74 2.35
N SER A 84 -16.74 13.58 3.19
CA SER A 84 -16.55 13.78 4.63
C SER A 84 -15.61 12.72 5.21
N ALA A 85 -14.99 12.97 6.37
CA ALA A 85 -14.15 11.98 7.04
C ALA A 85 -14.91 10.68 7.32
N THR A 86 -16.19 10.79 7.73
CA THR A 86 -17.07 9.63 7.91
C THR A 86 -17.29 8.86 6.62
N ALA A 87 -17.52 9.53 5.49
CA ALA A 87 -17.66 8.87 4.20
C ALA A 87 -16.36 8.17 3.77
N CYS A 88 -15.20 8.76 4.06
CA CYS A 88 -13.90 8.12 3.83
C CYS A 88 -13.75 6.84 4.66
N VAL A 89 -14.10 6.86 5.94
CA VAL A 89 -14.05 5.67 6.80
C VAL A 89 -15.04 4.60 6.35
N LEU A 90 -16.27 4.97 6.00
CA LEU A 90 -17.25 4.02 5.47
C LEU A 90 -16.82 3.41 4.13
N SER A 91 -16.01 4.12 3.35
CA SER A 91 -15.50 3.63 2.07
C SER A 91 -14.53 2.43 2.19
N LEU A 92 -14.00 2.14 3.39
CA LEU A 92 -13.24 0.91 3.64
C LEU A 92 -14.05 -0.35 3.29
N PHE A 93 -15.38 -0.28 3.44
CA PHE A 93 -16.29 -1.39 3.19
C PHE A 93 -17.05 -1.25 1.86
N GLN A 94 -16.67 -0.29 1.03
CA GLN A 94 -17.18 -0.10 -0.32
C GLN A 94 -16.10 -0.48 -1.32
N MET A 95 -16.47 -1.13 -2.43
CA MET A 95 -15.52 -1.39 -3.51
C MET A 95 -15.27 -0.11 -4.33
N THR A 96 -14.09 0.48 -4.15
CA THR A 96 -13.59 1.69 -4.81
C THR A 96 -12.24 1.38 -5.46
N ASN A 97 -11.71 2.31 -6.26
CA ASN A 97 -10.35 2.16 -6.81
C ASN A 97 -9.25 2.24 -5.73
N GLU A 98 -9.59 2.60 -4.50
CA GLU A 98 -8.67 2.75 -3.37
C GLU A 98 -8.79 1.62 -2.35
N THR A 99 -9.82 0.77 -2.45
CA THR A 99 -10.16 -0.20 -1.41
C THR A 99 -9.01 -1.16 -1.14
N LEU A 100 -8.44 -1.75 -2.19
CA LEU A 100 -7.29 -2.63 -2.01
C LEU A 100 -6.03 -1.85 -1.63
N ASN A 101 -5.82 -0.62 -2.10
CA ASN A 101 -4.69 0.20 -1.65
C ASN A 101 -4.71 0.40 -0.12
N ILE A 102 -5.90 0.59 0.46
CA ILE A 102 -6.13 0.68 1.91
C ILE A 102 -5.86 -0.66 2.59
N TRP A 103 -6.57 -1.72 2.18
CA TRP A 103 -6.53 -3.02 2.88
C TRP A 103 -5.19 -3.74 2.77
N THR A 104 -4.45 -3.56 1.67
CA THR A 104 -3.12 -4.16 1.51
C THR A 104 -2.09 -3.58 2.47
N HIS A 105 -2.33 -2.41 3.09
CA HIS A 105 -1.50 -1.90 4.19
C HIS A 105 -2.18 -2.03 5.56
N LEU A 106 -3.51 -1.93 5.64
CA LEU A 106 -4.23 -2.03 6.90
C LEU A 106 -4.10 -3.42 7.56
N LEU A 107 -4.18 -4.51 6.78
CA LEU A 107 -4.01 -5.86 7.34
C LEU A 107 -2.57 -6.09 7.81
N PRO A 108 -1.53 -5.78 7.00
CA PRO A 108 -0.16 -5.94 7.46
C PRO A 108 0.23 -5.05 8.63
N PHE A 109 -0.37 -3.87 8.78
CA PHE A 109 -0.19 -3.06 10.00
C PHE A 109 -0.49 -3.87 11.27
N TRP A 110 -1.61 -4.59 11.31
CA TRP A 110 -1.95 -5.45 12.45
C TRP A 110 -0.98 -6.61 12.62
N PHE A 111 -0.54 -7.23 11.51
CA PHE A 111 0.46 -8.30 11.55
C PHE A 111 1.81 -7.82 12.13
N PHE A 112 2.34 -6.69 11.65
CA PHE A 112 3.59 -6.14 12.16
C PHE A 112 3.45 -5.63 13.60
N THR A 113 2.29 -5.07 13.95
CA THR A 113 2.00 -4.68 15.34
C THR A 113 2.01 -5.88 16.27
N TRP A 114 1.39 -7.00 15.86
CA TRP A 114 1.43 -8.24 16.63
C TRP A 114 2.86 -8.76 16.80
N ARG A 115 3.67 -8.78 15.72
CA ARG A 115 5.09 -9.14 15.78
C ARG A 115 5.86 -8.23 16.75
N PHE A 116 5.64 -6.92 16.66
CA PHE A 116 6.30 -5.93 17.50
C PHE A 116 5.94 -6.09 18.98
N VAL A 117 4.66 -6.18 19.31
CA VAL A 117 4.18 -6.42 20.69
C VAL A 117 4.72 -7.74 21.24
N THR A 118 4.76 -8.79 20.42
CA THR A 118 5.36 -10.08 20.81
C THR A 118 6.84 -9.91 21.14
N ALA A 119 7.61 -9.19 20.31
CA ALA A 119 9.02 -8.93 20.56
C ALA A 119 9.26 -8.11 21.83
N LEU A 120 8.41 -7.11 22.10
CA LEU A 120 8.44 -6.31 23.33
C LEU A 120 8.15 -7.16 24.58
N TYR A 121 7.23 -8.12 24.48
CA TYR A 121 6.87 -9.01 25.58
C TYR A 121 7.95 -10.06 25.89
N MET A 122 8.62 -10.58 24.85
CA MET A 122 9.60 -11.66 24.98
C MET A 122 11.01 -11.18 25.31
N THR A 123 11.26 -9.88 25.33
CA THR A 123 12.59 -9.29 25.51
C THR A 123 12.60 -8.39 26.74
N ASP A 124 13.61 -8.52 27.59
CA ASP A 124 13.86 -7.56 28.67
C ASP A 124 14.46 -6.26 28.10
N ILE A 125 13.58 -5.35 27.67
CA ILE A 125 13.94 -4.10 26.97
C ILE A 125 14.91 -3.25 27.78
N TRP A 126 14.81 -3.26 29.11
CA TRP A 126 15.61 -2.40 29.98
C TRP A 126 17.05 -2.88 30.08
N ASN A 127 17.26 -4.19 30.03
CA ASN A 127 18.57 -4.80 30.19
C ASN A 127 19.20 -5.28 28.88
N ASP A 128 18.42 -5.46 27.80
CA ASP A 128 18.91 -5.92 26.49
C ASP A 128 19.01 -4.76 25.48
N SER A 129 19.96 -3.86 25.71
CA SER A 129 20.24 -2.72 24.80
C SER A 129 20.60 -3.15 23.38
N TYR A 130 21.10 -4.38 23.21
CA TYR A 130 21.35 -4.99 21.91
C TYR A 130 20.08 -5.12 21.05
N SER A 131 18.88 -5.15 21.66
CA SER A 131 17.60 -5.27 20.95
C SER A 131 16.95 -3.93 20.56
N TRP A 132 17.45 -2.79 21.03
CA TRP A 132 16.83 -1.49 20.73
C TRP A 132 16.77 -1.13 19.23
N PRO A 133 17.82 -1.37 18.41
CA PRO A 133 17.74 -1.15 16.96
C PRO A 133 16.60 -1.93 16.29
N LEU A 134 16.35 -3.17 16.74
CA LEU A 134 15.24 -3.99 16.25
C LEU A 134 13.89 -3.34 16.58
N PHE A 135 13.70 -2.81 17.79
CA PHE A 135 12.43 -2.18 18.17
C PHE A 135 12.14 -0.91 17.39
N VAL A 136 13.16 -0.11 17.07
CA VAL A 136 13.00 1.05 16.17
C VAL A 136 12.54 0.58 14.79
N TYR A 137 13.21 -0.41 14.20
CA TYR A 137 12.82 -0.98 12.91
C TYR A 137 11.40 -1.57 12.91
N MET A 138 11.03 -2.34 13.93
CA MET A 138 9.69 -2.93 14.03
C MET A 138 8.62 -1.84 14.24
N GLY A 139 8.92 -0.81 15.04
CA GLY A 139 8.04 0.34 15.22
C GLY A 139 7.79 1.08 13.91
N THR A 140 8.83 1.38 13.14
CA THR A 140 8.67 2.03 11.83
C THR A 140 7.99 1.13 10.80
N SER A 141 8.18 -0.20 10.88
CA SER A 141 7.46 -1.21 10.09
C SER A 141 5.95 -1.24 10.38
N CYS A 142 5.52 -0.78 11.56
CA CYS A 142 4.11 -0.59 11.88
C CYS A 142 3.60 0.78 11.40
N VAL A 143 4.39 1.84 11.58
CA VAL A 143 3.97 3.21 11.27
C VAL A 143 3.72 3.40 9.78
N TYR A 144 4.62 2.97 8.90
CA TYR A 144 4.47 3.25 7.47
C TYR A 144 3.21 2.64 6.83
N PRO A 145 2.82 1.37 7.06
CA PRO A 145 1.59 0.84 6.47
C PRO A 145 0.35 1.52 7.05
N LEU A 146 0.35 1.87 8.35
CA LEU A 146 -0.77 2.61 8.95
C LEU A 146 -0.96 3.97 8.27
N VAL A 147 0.12 4.74 8.13
CA VAL A 147 0.07 6.07 7.52
C VAL A 147 -0.32 5.97 6.04
N SER A 148 0.20 5.00 5.29
CA SER A 148 -0.19 4.76 3.90
C SER A 148 -1.68 4.41 3.76
N SER A 149 -2.19 3.49 4.59
CA SER A 149 -3.62 3.14 4.64
C SER A 149 -4.49 4.36 4.97
N CYS A 150 -4.09 5.18 5.93
CA CYS A 150 -4.77 6.43 6.27
C CYS A 150 -4.74 7.41 5.09
N ALA A 151 -3.60 7.55 4.40
CA ALA A 151 -3.48 8.43 3.26
C ALA A 151 -4.44 8.04 2.15
N HIS A 152 -4.48 6.76 1.78
CA HIS A 152 -5.44 6.23 0.81
C HIS A 152 -6.89 6.33 1.30
N THR A 153 -7.14 6.23 2.60
CA THR A 153 -8.49 6.42 3.16
C THR A 153 -8.97 7.87 2.99
N PHE A 154 -8.17 8.86 3.36
CA PHE A 154 -8.58 10.26 3.45
C PHE A 154 -8.24 11.09 2.19
N ASN A 155 -7.64 10.48 1.16
CA ASN A 155 -7.24 11.21 -0.05
C ASN A 155 -8.39 11.88 -0.82
N SER A 156 -9.65 11.50 -0.59
CA SER A 156 -10.82 12.06 -1.26
C SER A 156 -11.50 13.21 -0.51
N MET A 157 -10.96 13.66 0.63
CA MET A 157 -11.60 14.72 1.44
C MET A 157 -11.53 16.11 0.80
N SER A 158 -10.42 16.42 0.15
CA SER A 158 -10.21 17.65 -0.62
C SER A 158 -8.89 17.53 -1.39
N LYS A 159 -8.63 18.46 -2.32
CA LYS A 159 -7.33 18.56 -3.01
C LYS A 159 -6.19 18.69 -2.00
N ASN A 160 -6.30 19.60 -1.03
CA ASN A 160 -5.24 19.83 -0.05
C ASN A 160 -5.07 18.63 0.89
N ALA A 161 -6.17 18.01 1.34
CA ALA A 161 -6.10 16.80 2.15
C ALA A 161 -5.39 15.66 1.42
N ARG A 162 -5.63 15.48 0.11
CA ARG A 162 -4.91 14.52 -0.73
C ARG A 162 -3.40 14.74 -0.70
N HIS A 163 -2.95 15.99 -0.88
CA HIS A 163 -1.52 16.31 -0.82
C HIS A 163 -0.93 16.06 0.56
N ILE A 164 -1.60 16.50 1.64
CA ILE A 164 -1.13 16.32 3.02
C ILE A 164 -1.05 14.84 3.40
N CYS A 165 -2.06 14.05 3.02
CA CYS A 165 -2.09 12.61 3.20
C CYS A 165 -0.86 11.94 2.58
N TYR A 166 -0.55 12.26 1.32
CA TYR A 166 0.62 11.70 0.66
C TYR A 166 1.95 12.27 1.17
N PHE A 167 2.00 13.50 1.69
CA PHE A 167 3.19 14.00 2.38
C PHE A 167 3.52 13.18 3.64
N LEU A 168 2.47 12.85 4.43
CA LEU A 168 2.62 11.99 5.60
C LEU A 168 3.05 10.57 5.20
N ASP A 169 2.44 10.01 4.14
CA ASP A 169 2.80 8.69 3.61
C ASP A 169 4.28 8.63 3.19
N TYR A 170 4.73 9.60 2.37
CA TYR A 170 6.14 9.68 1.96
C TYR A 170 7.08 9.85 3.15
N GLY A 171 6.70 10.67 4.15
CA GLY A 171 7.48 10.82 5.38
C GLY A 171 7.58 9.52 6.17
N ALA A 172 6.50 8.74 6.26
CA ALA A 172 6.47 7.47 6.97
C ALA A 172 7.30 6.38 6.27
N VAL A 173 7.26 6.32 4.93
CA VAL A 173 8.12 5.43 4.14
C VAL A 173 9.61 5.79 4.33
N ASN A 174 9.95 7.08 4.30
CA ASN A 174 11.32 7.54 4.54
C ASN A 174 11.77 7.23 5.99
N LEU A 175 10.90 7.39 6.98
CA LEU A 175 11.18 7.00 8.37
C LEU A 175 11.41 5.48 8.51
N PHE A 176 10.68 4.66 7.76
CA PHE A 176 10.93 3.21 7.68
C PHE A 176 12.30 2.89 7.08
N SER A 177 12.75 3.64 6.08
CA SER A 177 14.12 3.56 5.55
C SER A 177 15.16 3.76 6.67
N LEU A 178 15.03 4.84 7.46
CA LEU A 178 15.92 5.08 8.61
C LEU A 178 15.89 3.93 9.64
N GLY A 179 14.71 3.39 9.95
CA GLY A 179 14.60 2.22 10.82
C GLY A 179 15.36 1.01 10.27
N SER A 180 15.27 0.78 8.96
CA SER A 180 16.04 -0.26 8.25
C SER A 180 17.54 -0.02 8.34
N ALA A 181 18.00 1.21 8.11
CA ALA A 181 19.40 1.58 8.24
C ALA A 181 19.93 1.32 9.66
N ILE A 182 19.20 1.72 10.70
CA ILE A 182 19.58 1.49 12.10
C ILE A 182 19.74 -0.02 12.38
N ALA A 183 18.78 -0.84 11.95
CA ALA A 183 18.86 -2.29 12.14
C ALA A 183 19.98 -2.95 11.31
N TYR A 184 20.18 -2.52 10.06
CA TYR A 184 21.27 -3.03 9.22
C TYR A 184 22.64 -2.66 9.74
N SER A 185 22.82 -1.44 10.26
CA SER A 185 24.05 -1.03 10.93
C SER A 185 24.35 -1.93 12.13
N ALA A 186 23.32 -2.22 12.93
CA ALA A 186 23.48 -2.99 14.16
C ALA A 186 23.74 -4.48 13.92
N TYR A 187 23.06 -5.10 12.94
CA TYR A 187 23.01 -6.56 12.82
C TYR A 187 23.53 -7.10 11.49
N SER A 188 23.39 -6.35 10.41
CA SER A 188 23.61 -6.86 9.06
C SER A 188 24.89 -6.34 8.40
N ILE A 189 25.62 -5.43 9.04
CA ILE A 189 26.87 -4.85 8.52
C ILE A 189 27.97 -5.93 8.35
N PRO A 190 28.69 -5.99 7.22
CA PRO A 190 29.79 -6.93 7.01
C PRO A 190 30.89 -6.81 8.06
N ASN A 191 31.51 -7.94 8.43
CA ASN A 191 32.59 -7.96 9.44
C ASN A 191 33.72 -6.96 9.11
N VAL A 192 34.10 -6.86 7.82
CA VAL A 192 35.17 -5.96 7.35
C VAL A 192 34.83 -4.47 7.45
N MET A 193 33.55 -4.12 7.60
CA MET A 193 33.09 -2.73 7.74
C MET A 193 32.83 -2.35 9.20
N VAL A 194 32.82 -3.30 10.13
CA VAL A 194 32.60 -3.01 11.55
C VAL A 194 33.72 -2.12 12.09
N ASN A 195 33.34 -1.12 12.89
CA ASN A 195 34.22 -0.10 13.47
C ASN A 195 35.09 0.66 12.45
N THR A 196 34.66 0.72 11.19
CA THR A 196 35.27 1.59 10.18
C THR A 196 34.61 2.96 10.17
N THR A 197 35.25 3.95 9.55
CA THR A 197 34.64 5.27 9.30
C THR A 197 33.33 5.17 8.53
N PHE A 198 33.18 4.19 7.63
CA PHE A 198 31.91 3.93 6.95
C PHE A 198 30.80 3.61 7.96
N HIS A 199 31.07 2.74 8.94
CA HIS A 199 30.10 2.39 9.97
C HIS A 199 29.72 3.60 10.83
N ASP A 200 30.70 4.43 11.22
CA ASP A 200 30.47 5.61 12.06
C ASP A 200 29.53 6.65 11.38
N TYR A 201 29.65 6.84 10.07
CA TYR A 201 28.84 7.79 9.30
C TYR A 201 27.56 7.18 8.69
N TYR A 202 27.38 5.87 8.77
CA TYR A 202 26.28 5.16 8.11
C TYR A 202 24.89 5.65 8.53
N VAL A 203 24.61 5.65 9.84
CA VAL A 203 23.32 6.11 10.39
C VAL A 203 23.13 7.63 10.26
N PRO A 204 24.12 8.49 10.57
CA PRO A 204 24.00 9.94 10.33
C PRO A 204 23.67 10.30 8.87
N LEU A 205 24.29 9.63 7.90
CA LEU A 205 23.96 9.84 6.48
C LEU A 205 22.59 9.29 6.12
N ALA A 206 22.15 8.17 6.71
CA ALA A 206 20.78 7.69 6.55
C ALA A 206 19.74 8.70 7.07
N VAL A 207 20.00 9.39 8.19
CA VAL A 207 19.16 10.49 8.70
C VAL A 207 19.10 11.63 7.67
N LEU A 208 20.25 12.08 7.16
CA LEU A 208 20.30 13.13 6.14
C LEU A 208 19.52 12.75 4.87
N ASN A 209 19.75 11.53 4.37
CA ASN A 209 19.07 10.98 3.20
C ASN A 209 17.55 10.97 3.41
N THR A 210 17.09 10.59 4.60
CA THR A 210 15.67 10.55 4.98
C THR A 210 15.02 11.93 4.96
N ILE A 211 15.71 12.94 5.51
CA ILE A 211 15.22 14.33 5.55
C ILE A 211 15.12 14.91 4.15
N ILE A 212 16.18 14.77 3.34
CA ILE A 212 16.23 15.26 1.96
C ILE A 212 15.14 14.58 1.13
N SER A 213 15.01 13.27 1.25
CA SER A 213 14.05 12.47 0.48
C SER A 213 12.60 12.79 0.83
N THR A 214 12.31 13.09 2.10
CA THR A 214 10.99 13.60 2.51
C THR A 214 10.69 14.93 1.84
N GLY A 215 11.65 15.86 1.84
CA GLY A 215 11.51 17.15 1.16
C GLY A 215 11.30 17.02 -0.35
N LEU A 216 12.11 16.20 -1.02
CA LEU A 216 11.99 15.91 -2.46
C LEU A 216 10.64 15.28 -2.82
N SER A 217 10.18 14.32 -2.00
CA SER A 217 8.89 13.65 -2.20
C SER A 217 7.73 14.62 -2.06
N CYS A 218 7.75 15.48 -1.04
CA CYS A 218 6.75 16.53 -0.87
C CYS A 218 6.77 17.54 -2.02
N TYR A 219 7.94 18.02 -2.41
CA TYR A 219 8.10 18.94 -3.54
C TYR A 219 7.59 18.34 -4.86
N SER A 220 7.80 17.04 -5.09
CA SER A 220 7.36 16.36 -6.32
C SER A 220 5.87 16.55 -6.59
N ARG A 221 5.02 16.64 -5.56
CA ARG A 221 3.57 16.81 -5.70
C ARG A 221 3.17 18.16 -6.30
N PHE A 222 3.98 19.21 -6.10
CA PHE A 222 3.72 20.53 -6.72
C PHE A 222 4.01 20.52 -8.23
N LEU A 223 4.82 19.57 -8.70
CA LEU A 223 5.20 19.43 -10.10
C LEU A 223 4.30 18.46 -10.88
N GLU A 224 3.40 17.75 -10.21
CA GLU A 224 2.65 16.63 -10.79
C GLU A 224 1.88 17.01 -12.05
N ILE A 225 1.24 18.18 -12.06
CA ILE A 225 0.47 18.67 -13.21
C ILE A 225 1.39 19.38 -14.22
N GLN A 226 2.31 20.22 -13.75
CA GLN A 226 3.11 21.10 -14.62
C GLN A 226 4.26 20.37 -15.34
N LYS A 227 4.91 19.42 -14.65
CA LYS A 227 6.11 18.72 -15.11
C LYS A 227 6.06 17.24 -14.68
N PRO A 228 5.15 16.42 -15.24
CA PRO A 228 4.92 15.04 -14.80
C PRO A 228 6.17 14.15 -14.90
N GLY A 229 7.02 14.35 -15.92
CA GLY A 229 8.29 13.62 -16.05
C GLY A 229 9.28 13.92 -14.93
N LEU A 230 9.47 15.20 -14.59
CA LEU A 230 10.33 15.63 -13.49
C LEU A 230 9.75 15.19 -12.13
N CYS A 231 8.43 15.30 -11.95
CA CYS A 231 7.73 14.79 -10.77
C CYS A 231 8.04 13.31 -10.54
N LYS A 232 7.88 12.47 -11.58
CA LYS A 232 8.17 11.04 -11.51
C LYS A 232 9.63 10.77 -11.19
N MET A 233 10.56 11.46 -11.86
CA MET A 233 12.00 11.30 -11.63
C MET A 233 12.37 11.64 -10.18
N LEU A 234 11.93 12.80 -9.66
CA LEU A 234 12.22 13.21 -8.29
C LEU A 234 11.65 12.22 -7.27
N ARG A 235 10.43 11.74 -7.49
CA ARG A 235 9.77 10.80 -6.60
C ARG A 235 10.47 9.43 -6.60
N VAL A 236 10.87 8.92 -7.76
CA VAL A 236 11.65 7.67 -7.84
C VAL A 236 13.01 7.84 -7.17
N LEU A 237 13.73 8.93 -7.43
CA LEU A 237 15.04 9.18 -6.82
C LEU A 237 14.95 9.33 -5.29
N ALA A 238 13.89 9.99 -4.79
CA ALA A 238 13.67 10.16 -3.36
C ALA A 238 13.51 8.82 -2.61
N PHE A 239 13.10 7.74 -3.26
CA PHE A 239 13.03 6.42 -2.61
C PHE A 239 14.19 5.49 -3.01
N ALA A 240 14.63 5.54 -4.27
CA ALA A 240 15.70 4.69 -4.76
C ALA A 240 17.05 5.03 -4.09
N TYR A 241 17.36 6.31 -3.88
CA TYR A 241 18.63 6.70 -3.29
C TYR A 241 18.78 6.26 -1.82
N PRO A 242 17.84 6.55 -0.90
CA PRO A 242 17.89 6.00 0.46
C PRO A 242 17.93 4.48 0.48
N TYR A 243 17.10 3.81 -0.33
CA TYR A 243 17.11 2.35 -0.41
C TYR A 243 18.48 1.80 -0.81
N THR A 244 19.13 2.39 -1.81
CA THR A 244 20.47 1.96 -2.24
C THR A 244 21.51 2.16 -1.15
N TRP A 245 21.48 3.30 -0.45
CA TRP A 245 22.36 3.58 0.69
C TRP A 245 22.18 2.55 1.80
N ASP A 246 20.93 2.33 2.22
CA ASP A 246 20.58 1.41 3.30
C ASP A 246 20.92 -0.05 2.93
N SER A 247 20.86 -0.38 1.64
CA SER A 247 21.14 -1.74 1.16
C SER A 247 22.62 -1.99 0.85
N LEU A 248 23.51 -0.98 0.92
CA LEU A 248 24.95 -1.15 0.65
C LEU A 248 25.58 -2.30 1.44
N PRO A 249 25.37 -2.45 2.77
CA PRO A 249 25.96 -3.54 3.53
C PRO A 249 25.43 -4.91 3.08
N ILE A 250 24.16 -4.98 2.67
CA ILE A 250 23.51 -6.20 2.18
C ILE A 250 24.04 -6.58 0.80
N PHE A 251 24.12 -5.64 -0.13
CA PHE A 251 24.69 -5.86 -1.45
C PHE A 251 26.15 -6.31 -1.38
N TYR A 252 26.93 -5.74 -0.46
CA TYR A 252 28.29 -6.21 -0.22
C TYR A 252 28.32 -7.68 0.23
N ARG A 253 27.45 -8.09 1.17
CA ARG A 253 27.35 -9.50 1.61
C ARG A 253 26.92 -10.44 0.49
N LEU A 254 25.92 -10.05 -0.30
CA LEU A 254 25.34 -10.90 -1.33
C LEU A 254 26.21 -11.05 -2.57
N PHE A 255 26.91 -9.99 -2.98
CA PHE A 255 27.63 -9.97 -4.27
C PHE A 255 29.15 -10.03 -4.15
N LEU A 256 29.73 -9.56 -3.04
CA LEU A 256 31.19 -9.41 -2.90
C LEU A 256 31.80 -10.40 -1.88
N LEU A 257 30.99 -11.00 -1.01
CA LEU A 257 31.41 -11.94 0.03
C LEU A 257 30.80 -13.35 -0.17
N SER A 258 30.78 -13.85 -1.41
CA SER A 258 30.18 -15.14 -1.77
C SER A 258 30.95 -16.40 -1.32
N GLY A 259 31.73 -16.32 -0.23
CA GLY A 259 32.55 -17.41 0.31
C GLY A 259 31.96 -18.11 1.54
N ASP A 260 32.41 -19.35 1.76
CA ASP A 260 31.90 -20.45 2.61
C ASP A 260 31.73 -20.17 4.13
N GLY A 261 31.84 -18.90 4.57
CA GLY A 261 31.66 -18.49 5.97
C GLY A 261 30.88 -17.19 6.18
N ALA A 262 30.39 -16.53 5.10
CA ALA A 262 29.70 -15.24 5.17
C ALA A 262 28.19 -15.32 4.83
N GLN A 263 27.73 -16.44 4.26
CA GLN A 263 26.33 -16.66 3.95
C GLN A 263 25.69 -17.54 5.02
N ASN A 264 24.83 -16.92 5.83
CA ASN A 264 23.96 -17.60 6.79
C ASN A 264 22.53 -17.70 6.21
N GLU A 265 21.61 -18.34 6.94
CA GLU A 265 20.19 -18.46 6.52
C GLU A 265 19.55 -17.11 6.20
N ALA A 266 20.00 -16.01 6.82
CA ALA A 266 19.53 -14.66 6.54
C ALA A 266 19.82 -14.20 5.11
N ALA A 267 20.87 -14.71 4.46
CA ALA A 267 21.23 -14.32 3.09
C ALA A 267 20.11 -14.63 2.08
N LEU A 268 19.43 -15.78 2.22
CA LEU A 268 18.30 -16.13 1.36
C LEU A 268 17.12 -15.17 1.54
N TYR A 269 16.85 -14.74 2.78
CA TYR A 269 15.81 -13.75 3.06
C TYR A 269 16.17 -12.37 2.53
N HIS A 270 17.43 -11.94 2.63
CA HIS A 270 17.93 -10.72 2.00
C HIS A 270 17.78 -10.76 0.47
N GLN A 271 18.10 -11.88 -0.18
CA GLN A 271 17.88 -12.05 -1.63
C GLN A 271 16.40 -11.93 -2.01
N LYS A 272 15.51 -12.62 -1.28
CA LYS A 272 14.07 -12.54 -1.50
C LYS A 272 13.54 -11.12 -1.27
N HIS A 273 14.01 -10.44 -0.23
CA HIS A 273 13.70 -9.04 0.04
C HIS A 273 14.10 -8.15 -1.14
N THR A 274 15.35 -8.25 -1.62
CA THR A 274 15.82 -7.48 -2.78
C THR A 274 14.98 -7.77 -4.03
N ALA A 275 14.66 -9.04 -4.31
CA ALA A 275 13.82 -9.40 -5.45
C ALA A 275 12.41 -8.78 -5.36
N MET A 276 11.77 -8.84 -4.19
CA MET A 276 10.46 -8.22 -3.97
C MET A 276 10.50 -6.70 -4.08
N THR A 277 11.56 -6.04 -3.59
CA THR A 277 11.72 -4.58 -3.71
C THR A 277 11.93 -4.14 -5.17
N LEU A 278 12.69 -4.92 -5.96
CA LEU A 278 12.85 -4.67 -7.40
C LEU A 278 11.52 -4.85 -8.14
N LEU A 279 10.75 -5.88 -7.79
CA LEU A 279 9.42 -6.11 -8.36
C LEU A 279 8.43 -4.99 -7.99
N ALA A 280 8.45 -4.52 -6.74
CA ALA A 280 7.69 -3.36 -6.31
C ALA A 280 8.04 -2.12 -7.15
N SER A 281 9.34 -1.84 -7.30
CA SER A 281 9.85 -0.72 -8.09
C SER A 281 9.41 -0.79 -9.55
N PHE A 282 9.37 -2.00 -10.12
CA PHE A 282 8.85 -2.25 -11.45
C PHE A 282 7.36 -1.90 -11.57
N PHE A 283 6.49 -2.42 -10.70
CA PHE A 283 5.05 -2.12 -10.75
C PHE A 283 4.76 -0.62 -10.58
N TYR A 284 5.41 0.00 -9.60
CA TYR A 284 5.29 1.44 -9.35
C TYR A 284 5.70 2.27 -10.57
N SER A 285 6.80 1.91 -11.24
CA SER A 285 7.34 2.69 -12.35
C SER A 285 6.63 2.39 -13.69
N ALA A 286 6.22 1.15 -13.93
CA ALA A 286 5.70 0.71 -15.22
C ALA A 286 4.21 1.05 -15.42
N HIS A 287 3.43 1.16 -14.33
CA HIS A 287 1.97 1.26 -14.34
C HIS A 287 1.30 0.09 -15.05
N LEU A 288 1.84 -1.12 -14.84
CA LEU A 288 1.31 -2.36 -15.41
C LEU A 288 0.53 -3.13 -14.35
N PRO A 289 -0.60 -3.76 -14.71
CA PRO A 289 -1.10 -3.98 -16.07
C PRO A 289 -2.06 -2.91 -16.63
N GLU A 290 -2.54 -1.97 -15.82
CA GLU A 290 -3.59 -1.00 -16.16
C GLU A 290 -3.24 -0.07 -17.33
N ARG A 291 -1.95 0.19 -17.57
CA ARG A 291 -1.49 0.93 -18.77
C ARG A 291 -1.77 0.19 -20.07
N LEU A 292 -1.79 -1.15 -20.08
CA LEU A 292 -2.05 -1.95 -21.29
C LEU A 292 -3.53 -2.20 -21.51
N ALA A 293 -4.33 -2.21 -20.44
CA ALA A 293 -5.78 -2.39 -20.52
C ALA A 293 -6.51 -1.42 -19.58
N PRO A 294 -6.60 -0.12 -19.94
CA PRO A 294 -7.30 0.88 -19.14
C PRO A 294 -8.75 0.47 -18.86
N GLY A 295 -9.22 0.69 -17.63
CA GLY A 295 -10.60 0.32 -17.23
C GLY A 295 -10.76 -1.12 -16.74
N ARG A 296 -9.80 -2.03 -17.01
CA ARG A 296 -9.92 -3.45 -16.62
C ARG A 296 -9.48 -3.73 -15.19
N PHE A 297 -8.56 -2.91 -14.68
CA PHE A 297 -7.93 -3.10 -13.37
C PHE A 297 -8.30 -1.99 -12.38
N ASP A 298 -9.39 -1.26 -12.64
CA ASP A 298 -9.81 -0.08 -11.86
C ASP A 298 -10.02 -0.36 -10.38
N TYR A 299 -10.34 -1.60 -10.06
CA TYR A 299 -10.78 -2.04 -8.76
C TYR A 299 -9.79 -3.03 -8.13
N ILE A 300 -9.27 -3.96 -8.96
CA ILE A 300 -8.40 -5.05 -8.52
C ILE A 300 -7.27 -5.22 -9.52
N GLY A 301 -6.04 -5.33 -9.01
CA GLY A 301 -4.86 -5.75 -9.75
C GLY A 301 -4.14 -4.64 -10.50
N HIS A 302 -4.47 -3.37 -10.30
CA HIS A 302 -3.65 -2.28 -10.85
C HIS A 302 -2.30 -2.16 -10.12
N SER A 303 -1.32 -1.54 -10.76
CA SER A 303 0.08 -1.59 -10.37
C SER A 303 0.33 -1.10 -8.95
N HIS A 304 -0.37 -0.06 -8.50
CA HIS A 304 -0.21 0.48 -7.14
C HIS A 304 -0.60 -0.53 -6.05
N GLN A 305 -1.63 -1.36 -6.29
CA GLN A 305 -1.99 -2.45 -5.38
C GLN A 305 -0.91 -3.54 -5.36
N LEU A 306 -0.40 -3.90 -6.54
CA LEU A 306 0.67 -4.90 -6.67
C LEU A 306 1.97 -4.40 -6.02
N PHE A 307 2.27 -3.10 -6.17
CA PHE A 307 3.35 -2.42 -5.48
C PHE A 307 3.20 -2.54 -3.96
N HIS A 308 2.04 -2.20 -3.38
CA HIS A 308 1.79 -2.36 -1.95
C HIS A 308 2.02 -3.80 -1.48
N VAL A 309 1.47 -4.79 -2.18
CA VAL A 309 1.67 -6.21 -1.85
C VAL A 309 3.15 -6.58 -1.85
N CYS A 310 3.90 -6.18 -2.88
CA CYS A 310 5.34 -6.46 -2.97
C CYS A 310 6.14 -5.79 -1.86
N VAL A 311 5.83 -4.53 -1.52
CA VAL A 311 6.52 -3.80 -0.44
C VAL A 311 6.28 -4.45 0.92
N ILE A 312 5.04 -4.84 1.23
CA ILE A 312 4.72 -5.53 2.49
C ILE A 312 5.45 -6.88 2.59
N LEU A 313 5.44 -7.66 1.51
CA LEU A 313 6.19 -8.92 1.46
C LEU A 313 7.69 -8.68 1.62
N ALA A 314 8.23 -7.64 0.98
CA ALA A 314 9.62 -7.23 1.14
C ALA A 314 9.93 -6.85 2.60
N THR A 315 9.07 -6.10 3.28
CA THR A 315 9.22 -5.77 4.71
C THR A 315 9.20 -7.02 5.59
N HIS A 316 8.29 -7.97 5.33
CA HIS A 316 8.27 -9.23 6.07
C HIS A 316 9.58 -10.01 5.90
N LEU A 317 10.04 -10.17 4.66
CA LEU A 317 11.30 -10.87 4.36
C LEU A 317 12.51 -10.17 4.99
N GLN A 318 12.52 -8.84 4.99
CA GLN A 318 13.56 -8.04 5.64
C GLN A 318 13.55 -8.24 7.15
N MET A 319 12.38 -8.27 7.78
CA MET A 319 12.23 -8.52 9.21
C MET A 319 12.80 -9.89 9.60
N GLU A 320 12.46 -10.94 8.85
CA GLU A 320 13.03 -12.28 9.09
C GLU A 320 14.55 -12.28 8.91
N ALA A 321 15.07 -11.61 7.88
CA ALA A 321 16.51 -11.50 7.66
C ALA A 321 17.22 -10.78 8.82
N ILE A 322 16.66 -9.68 9.31
CA ILE A 322 17.20 -8.90 10.43
C ILE A 322 17.16 -9.70 11.73
N VAL A 323 16.07 -10.42 12.01
CA VAL A 323 15.95 -11.28 13.20
C VAL A 323 16.97 -12.43 13.15
N LEU A 324 17.17 -13.04 11.98
CA LEU A 324 18.20 -14.06 11.78
C LEU A 324 19.61 -13.48 11.96
N ASP A 325 19.91 -12.31 11.38
CA ASP A 325 21.21 -11.67 11.57
C ASP A 325 21.46 -11.31 13.04
N LYS A 326 20.46 -10.76 13.73
CA LYS A 326 20.53 -10.43 15.16
C LYS A 326 20.82 -11.66 16.02
N THR A 327 20.24 -12.81 15.69
CA THR A 327 20.40 -14.04 16.47
C THR A 327 21.70 -14.75 16.14
N LEU A 328 21.95 -15.04 14.87
CA LEU A 328 23.10 -15.80 14.39
C LEU A 328 24.44 -15.07 14.60
N ARG A 329 24.43 -13.73 14.64
CA ARG A 329 25.65 -12.92 14.78
C ARG A 329 25.83 -12.32 16.18
N ARG A 330 24.97 -12.66 17.14
CA ARG A 330 24.94 -12.03 18.46
C ARG A 330 26.29 -12.06 19.16
N GLU A 331 26.86 -13.24 19.34
CA GLU A 331 28.12 -13.42 20.09
C GLU A 331 29.27 -12.65 19.44
N TRP A 332 29.41 -12.76 18.12
CA TRP A 332 30.47 -12.08 17.38
C TRP A 332 30.31 -10.56 17.41
N LEU A 333 29.09 -10.04 17.22
CA LEU A 333 28.83 -8.59 17.24
C LEU A 333 29.03 -7.99 18.63
N LEU A 334 28.64 -8.68 19.71
CA LEU A 334 28.89 -8.21 21.07
C LEU A 334 30.38 -8.18 21.41
N ALA A 335 31.18 -9.10 20.85
CA ALA A 335 32.62 -9.13 21.07
C ALA A 335 33.41 -8.14 20.20
N ASN A 336 32.92 -7.82 18.99
CA ASN A 336 33.70 -7.09 17.98
C ASN A 336 33.11 -5.75 17.53
N SER A 337 31.85 -5.46 17.82
CA SER A 337 31.17 -4.23 17.40
C SER A 337 30.83 -3.35 18.61
N ARG A 338 30.85 -2.03 18.40
CA ARG A 338 30.30 -1.09 19.38
C ARG A 338 28.78 -1.05 19.21
N PRO A 339 27.98 -1.45 20.22
CA PRO A 339 26.54 -1.37 20.11
C PRO A 339 26.10 0.10 19.99
N LEU A 340 25.07 0.35 19.19
CA LEU A 340 24.46 1.66 19.10
C LEU A 340 23.90 2.04 20.48
N SER A 341 24.39 3.15 21.03
CA SER A 341 23.94 3.67 22.33
C SER A 341 22.54 4.27 22.23
N PHE A 342 21.82 4.32 23.36
CA PHE A 342 20.50 4.96 23.43
C PHE A 342 20.50 6.38 22.85
N PRO A 343 21.45 7.29 23.21
CA PRO A 343 21.45 8.64 22.69
C PRO A 343 21.66 8.72 21.17
N GLN A 344 22.44 7.79 20.58
CA GLN A 344 22.64 7.74 19.13
C GLN A 344 21.35 7.35 18.42
N ILE A 345 20.67 6.30 18.89
CA ILE A 345 19.41 5.83 18.32
C ILE A 345 18.32 6.90 18.49
N ALA A 346 18.13 7.38 19.73
CA ALA A 346 17.13 8.39 20.04
C ALA A 346 17.39 9.70 19.30
N GLY A 347 18.65 10.14 19.22
CA GLY A 347 19.05 11.33 18.47
C GLY A 347 18.78 11.20 16.98
N ALA A 348 19.12 10.06 16.36
CA ALA A 348 18.85 9.81 14.95
C ALA A 348 17.35 9.86 14.63
N VAL A 349 16.53 9.18 15.43
CA VAL A 349 15.07 9.15 15.27
C VAL A 349 14.46 10.54 15.52
N LEU A 350 14.86 11.23 16.59
CA LEU A 350 14.30 12.53 16.96
C LEU A 350 14.65 13.61 15.92
N LEU A 351 15.90 13.69 15.48
CA LEU A 351 16.31 14.63 14.43
C LEU A 351 15.53 14.36 13.13
N CYS A 352 15.44 13.09 12.73
CA CYS A 352 14.66 12.70 11.57
C CYS A 352 13.20 13.12 11.68
N LEU A 353 12.53 12.86 12.81
CA LEU A 353 11.14 13.24 13.04
C LEU A 353 10.95 14.76 13.00
N ILE A 354 11.79 15.52 13.71
CA ILE A 354 11.70 16.99 13.77
C ILE A 354 11.81 17.58 12.36
N PHE A 355 12.85 17.22 11.60
CA PHE A 355 13.09 17.80 10.29
C PHE A 355 12.11 17.30 9.23
N SER A 356 11.72 16.02 9.26
CA SER A 356 10.75 15.47 8.32
C SER A 356 9.35 16.05 8.54
N LEU A 357 8.90 16.17 9.80
CA LEU A 357 7.64 16.82 10.13
C LEU A 357 7.68 18.32 9.80
N SER A 358 8.82 18.99 10.03
CA SER A 358 9.00 20.40 9.63
C SER A 358 8.85 20.57 8.11
N ASN A 359 9.45 19.67 7.32
CA ASN A 359 9.26 19.64 5.86
C ASN A 359 7.77 19.45 5.49
N ILE A 360 7.10 18.48 6.10
CA ILE A 360 5.67 18.21 5.83
C ILE A 360 4.81 19.41 6.20
N ILE A 361 5.04 20.04 7.36
CA ILE A 361 4.32 21.24 7.80
C ILE A 361 4.58 22.40 6.84
N TYR A 362 5.83 22.62 6.43
CA TYR A 362 6.19 23.67 5.49
C TYR A 362 5.45 23.51 4.15
N PHE A 363 5.50 22.33 3.54
CA PHE A 363 4.81 22.06 2.28
C PHE A 363 3.29 22.07 2.43
N SER A 364 2.76 21.60 3.57
CA SER A 364 1.33 21.69 3.86
C SER A 364 0.85 23.14 3.94
N ALA A 365 1.61 24.02 4.60
CA ALA A 365 1.32 25.44 4.66
C ALA A 365 1.41 26.11 3.29
N ALA A 366 2.36 25.70 2.44
CA ALA A 366 2.51 26.21 1.08
C ALA A 366 1.27 25.94 0.20
N LEU A 367 0.55 24.82 0.40
CA LEU A 367 -0.70 24.52 -0.33
C LEU A 367 -1.79 25.57 -0.12
N TYR A 368 -1.82 26.24 1.03
CA TYR A 368 -2.81 27.27 1.34
C TYR A 368 -2.36 28.68 0.96
N ARG A 369 -1.09 28.86 0.60
CA ARG A 369 -0.51 30.17 0.24
C ARG A 369 -0.48 30.43 -1.26
N ILE A 370 -0.46 29.37 -2.09
CA ILE A 370 -0.43 29.49 -3.54
C ILE A 370 -1.89 29.66 -4.02
N PRO A 371 -2.27 30.82 -4.59
CA PRO A 371 -3.60 31.00 -5.16
C PRO A 371 -3.83 29.97 -6.28
N GLU A 372 -5.02 29.39 -6.37
CA GLU A 372 -5.35 28.59 -7.55
C GLU A 372 -5.22 29.48 -8.80
N PRO A 373 -4.51 29.05 -9.86
CA PRO A 373 -4.65 29.71 -11.13
C PRO A 373 -6.11 29.59 -11.55
N GLU A 374 -6.78 30.72 -11.75
CA GLU A 374 -8.11 30.76 -12.35
C GLU A 374 -8.05 29.99 -13.67
N LEU A 375 -8.59 28.77 -13.67
CA LEU A 375 -8.90 28.07 -14.90
C LEU A 375 -9.93 28.93 -15.61
N HIS A 376 -9.49 29.70 -16.61
CA HIS A 376 -10.35 30.44 -17.50
C HIS A 376 -11.52 29.54 -17.87
N LYS A 377 -12.74 29.94 -17.43
CA LYS A 377 -13.98 29.49 -18.06
C LYS A 377 -13.79 29.74 -19.55
N LYS A 378 -13.59 28.67 -20.33
CA LYS A 378 -13.92 28.72 -21.74
C LYS A 378 -15.45 28.82 -21.80
N GLU A 379 -15.94 30.05 -21.84
CA GLU A 379 -17.21 30.35 -22.46
C GLU A 379 -17.05 30.01 -23.95
N THR A 380 -17.61 28.87 -24.35
CA THR A 380 -18.04 28.60 -25.72
C THR A 380 -19.31 27.78 -25.65
#